data_AF-A0A9P7N4G6-F1
#
_entry.id   AF-A0A9P7N4G6-F1
#
_cell.length_a   1.000
_cell.length_b   1.000
_cell.length_c   1.000
_cell.angle_alpha   90.00
_cell.angle_beta   90.00
_cell.angle_gamma   90.00
#
_symmetry.space_group_name_H-M   'P 1'
#
loop_
_entity.id
_entity.type
_entity.pdbx_description
1 polymer ?
#
loop_
_entity_poly.entity_id
_entity_poly.type
_entity_poly.pdbx_seq_one_letter_code
_entity_poly.pdbx_strand_id
1 'polypeptide(L)'
;DALTIRVNDSLGLNHNRFAVSRSDMKKRIFGPITKDVICLVQEQIAMVGDNVAAVVLVGGFGQSAFLKAELQAALPNDIPVLQPKNGWIAVVKGAAIHGLGYYHPNLATIRVTSRIARRSYGTCLFTPYDMMRHDPKEAVWSAKEGEMMVSEICWFIKKGQSYPEGLFAAIDYAIDIPLGSGPEPQTEIEILCNDDPEPPVHCNSRTGCIARLSLDLDRIPSSTLQAAGVTRINGHRYFCLTGAIEASYGSAMITYKMKLGGVTHDALTVRYEQEGI
;
A
#
# COMPACT_ATOMS: atom_id res chain seq x y z
N ASP A 1 43.80 12.28 -37.47
CA ASP A 1 44.46 11.43 -36.45
C ASP A 1 43.49 11.03 -35.35
N ALA A 2 43.34 9.74 -35.09
CA ALA A 2 42.51 9.24 -34.00
C ALA A 2 43.19 9.55 -32.66
N LEU A 3 42.47 10.26 -31.78
CA LEU A 3 42.94 10.65 -30.45
C LEU A 3 43.12 9.38 -29.61
N THR A 4 44.38 8.93 -29.47
CA THR A 4 44.70 7.74 -28.68
C THR A 4 44.85 8.16 -27.23
N ILE A 5 43.78 8.00 -26.44
CA ILE A 5 43.82 8.25 -25.00
C ILE A 5 44.62 7.12 -24.35
N ARG A 6 45.80 7.42 -23.83
CA ARG A 6 46.58 6.47 -23.01
C ARG A 6 45.96 6.40 -21.62
N VAL A 7 45.39 5.25 -21.30
CA VAL A 7 44.85 4.97 -19.97
C VAL A 7 45.98 4.44 -19.10
N ASN A 8 46.01 4.82 -17.82
CA ASN A 8 47.00 4.33 -16.87
C ASN A 8 46.86 2.81 -16.68
N ASP A 9 47.91 2.04 -16.97
CA ASP A 9 47.91 0.57 -16.91
C ASP A 9 47.49 0.03 -15.52
N SER A 10 47.75 0.79 -14.45
CA SER A 10 47.34 0.45 -13.08
C SER A 10 45.82 0.41 -12.88
N LEU A 11 45.04 0.96 -13.81
CA LEU A 11 43.58 0.91 -13.78
C LEU A 11 43.02 -0.43 -14.29
N GLY A 12 43.86 -1.37 -14.76
CA GLY A 12 43.40 -2.69 -15.22
C GLY A 12 42.52 -2.62 -16.47
N LEU A 13 42.65 -1.54 -17.26
CA LEU A 13 41.92 -1.30 -18.50
C LEU A 13 42.80 -1.69 -19.69
N ASN A 14 42.39 -2.72 -20.44
CA ASN A 14 43.13 -3.19 -21.61
C ASN A 14 42.16 -3.58 -22.74
N HIS A 15 42.34 -3.05 -23.95
CA HIS A 15 41.51 -3.32 -25.13
C HIS A 15 39.99 -3.19 -24.86
N ASN A 16 39.56 -2.10 -24.23
CA ASN A 16 38.17 -1.87 -23.80
C ASN A 16 37.63 -2.95 -22.83
N ARG A 17 38.51 -3.65 -22.11
CA ARG A 17 38.16 -4.60 -21.05
C ARG A 17 38.69 -4.09 -19.72
N PHE A 18 37.88 -4.25 -18.68
CA PHE A 18 38.23 -3.91 -17.30
C PHE A 18 38.32 -5.19 -16.48
N ALA A 19 39.48 -5.48 -15.91
CA ALA A 19 39.67 -6.64 -15.06
C ALA A 19 39.35 -6.29 -13.61
N VAL A 20 38.28 -6.90 -13.06
CA VAL A 20 37.92 -6.76 -11.64
C VAL A 20 38.46 -7.97 -10.90
N SER A 21 39.26 -7.73 -9.85
CA SER A 21 39.76 -8.82 -9.00
C SER A 21 38.60 -9.53 -8.29
N ARG A 22 38.74 -10.84 -8.00
CA ARG A 22 37.72 -11.57 -7.23
C ARG A 22 37.45 -10.91 -5.87
N SER A 23 38.49 -10.37 -5.23
CA SER A 23 38.37 -9.63 -3.97
C SER A 23 37.54 -8.36 -4.12
N ASP A 24 37.76 -7.57 -5.16
CA ASP A 24 36.99 -6.34 -5.39
C ASP A 24 35.55 -6.66 -5.79
N MET A 25 35.36 -7.67 -6.63
CA MET A 25 34.03 -8.15 -7.00
C MET A 25 33.24 -8.56 -5.74
N LYS A 26 33.86 -9.33 -4.83
CA LYS A 26 33.20 -9.74 -3.57
C LYS A 26 32.98 -8.56 -2.63
N LYS A 27 34.01 -7.76 -2.35
CA LYS A 27 33.96 -6.74 -1.27
C LYS A 27 33.32 -5.42 -1.70
N ARG A 28 33.60 -4.96 -2.91
CA ARG A 28 33.22 -3.61 -3.38
C ARG A 28 31.92 -3.62 -4.18
N ILE A 29 31.62 -4.72 -4.87
CA ILE A 29 30.41 -4.84 -5.70
C ILE A 29 29.33 -5.64 -4.97
N PHE A 30 29.55 -6.94 -4.72
CA PHE A 30 28.49 -7.80 -4.17
C PHE A 30 28.28 -7.64 -2.66
N GLY A 31 29.30 -7.26 -1.89
CA GLY A 31 29.23 -7.10 -0.45
C GLY A 31 28.14 -6.11 -0.01
N PRO A 32 28.15 -4.85 -0.50
CA PRO A 32 27.11 -3.87 -0.20
C PRO A 32 25.71 -4.35 -0.59
N ILE A 33 25.55 -4.86 -1.83
CA ILE A 33 24.27 -5.37 -2.34
C ILE A 33 23.73 -6.49 -1.43
N THR A 34 24.59 -7.43 -1.05
CA THR A 34 24.19 -8.58 -0.22
C THR A 34 23.82 -8.15 1.19
N LYS A 35 24.53 -7.17 1.75
CA LYS A 35 24.21 -6.59 3.06
C LYS A 35 22.81 -5.95 3.05
N ASP A 36 22.49 -5.20 2.00
CA ASP A 36 21.17 -4.57 1.87
C ASP A 36 20.06 -5.64 1.76
N VAL A 37 20.29 -6.71 0.99
CA VAL A 37 19.36 -7.86 0.93
C VAL A 37 19.17 -8.50 2.30
N ILE A 38 20.25 -8.74 3.05
CA ILE A 38 20.18 -9.32 4.39
C ILE A 38 19.33 -8.44 5.33
N CYS A 39 19.56 -7.11 5.31
CA CYS A 39 18.80 -6.17 6.14
C CYS A 39 17.30 -6.25 5.85
N LEU A 40 16.92 -6.21 4.56
CA LEU A 40 15.52 -6.32 4.15
C LEU A 40 14.87 -7.65 4.55
N VAL A 41 15.61 -8.76 4.46
CA VAL A 41 15.09 -10.07 4.89
C VAL A 41 14.91 -10.12 6.41
N GLN A 42 15.86 -9.58 7.18
CA GLN A 42 15.77 -9.54 8.64
C GLN A 42 14.61 -8.66 9.11
N GLU A 43 14.40 -7.50 8.48
CA GLU A 43 13.24 -6.63 8.75
C GLU A 43 11.91 -7.35 8.47
N GLN A 44 11.82 -8.10 7.37
CA GLN A 44 10.62 -8.87 7.06
C GLN A 44 10.35 -9.99 8.07
N ILE A 45 11.39 -10.71 8.51
CA ILE A 45 11.27 -11.73 9.55
C ILE A 45 10.78 -11.09 10.85
N ALA A 46 11.35 -9.95 11.24
CA ALA A 46 10.94 -9.22 12.45
C ALA A 46 9.48 -8.73 12.39
N MET A 47 8.98 -8.31 11.21
CA MET A 47 7.58 -7.91 11.04
C MET A 47 6.59 -9.08 11.14
N VAL A 48 6.99 -10.28 10.74
CA VAL A 48 6.12 -11.48 10.78
C VAL A 48 6.14 -12.15 12.16
N GLY A 49 7.28 -12.10 12.86
CA GLY A 49 7.51 -12.79 14.13
C GLY A 49 7.93 -14.25 13.96
N ASP A 50 7.67 -15.08 14.97
CA ASP A 50 8.30 -16.41 15.16
C ASP A 50 7.81 -17.53 14.21
N ASN A 51 7.09 -17.22 13.13
CA ASN A 51 6.42 -18.20 12.27
C ASN A 51 7.00 -18.29 10.85
N VAL A 52 8.28 -17.96 10.67
CA VAL A 52 8.93 -18.04 9.35
C VAL A 52 9.47 -19.44 9.09
N ALA A 53 8.80 -20.18 8.21
CA ALA A 53 9.18 -21.57 7.90
C ALA A 53 10.46 -21.70 7.05
N ALA A 54 10.72 -20.76 6.14
CA ALA A 54 11.88 -20.76 5.25
C ALA A 54 12.03 -19.43 4.52
N VAL A 55 13.25 -19.14 4.05
CA VAL A 55 13.52 -18.12 3.02
C VAL A 55 13.78 -18.83 1.70
N VAL A 56 13.03 -18.51 0.64
CA VAL A 56 13.15 -19.16 -0.68
C VAL A 56 13.75 -18.20 -1.71
N LEU A 57 14.94 -18.51 -2.21
CA LEU A 57 15.66 -17.70 -3.19
C LEU A 57 15.23 -18.02 -4.62
N VAL A 58 14.56 -17.08 -5.27
CA VAL A 58 14.07 -17.18 -6.65
C VAL A 58 14.62 -16.06 -7.53
N GLY A 59 14.43 -16.17 -8.84
CA GLY A 59 14.99 -15.22 -9.82
C GLY A 59 16.47 -15.47 -10.12
N GLY A 60 17.03 -14.71 -11.06
CA GLY A 60 18.41 -14.90 -11.53
C GLY A 60 19.45 -14.69 -10.43
N PHE A 61 19.37 -13.58 -9.69
CA PHE A 61 20.29 -13.31 -8.59
C PHE A 61 20.08 -14.27 -7.40
N GLY A 62 18.84 -14.73 -7.18
CA GLY A 62 18.53 -15.76 -6.19
C GLY A 62 19.19 -17.11 -6.46
N GLN A 63 19.75 -17.35 -7.66
CA GLN A 63 20.56 -18.53 -7.97
C GLN A 63 22.06 -18.36 -7.64
N SER A 64 22.46 -17.21 -7.10
CA SER A 64 23.84 -16.98 -6.66
C SER A 64 24.17 -17.84 -5.43
N ALA A 65 25.20 -18.67 -5.55
CA ALA A 65 25.75 -19.44 -4.43
C ALA A 65 26.32 -18.52 -3.34
N PHE A 66 26.85 -17.36 -3.73
CA PHE A 66 27.37 -16.36 -2.80
C PHE A 66 26.25 -15.76 -1.94
N LEU A 67 25.16 -15.31 -2.56
CA LEU A 67 24.00 -14.76 -1.85
C LEU A 67 23.41 -15.76 -0.87
N LYS A 68 23.25 -17.02 -1.31
CA LYS A 68 22.74 -18.09 -0.46
C LYS A 68 23.61 -18.28 0.78
N ALA A 69 24.93 -18.37 0.61
CA ALA A 69 25.85 -18.58 1.72
C ALA A 69 25.84 -17.42 2.73
N GLU A 70 25.80 -16.17 2.26
CA GLU A 70 25.77 -15.00 3.13
C GLU A 70 24.43 -14.91 3.89
N LEU A 71 23.29 -15.20 3.25
CA LEU A 71 22.00 -15.28 3.95
C LEU A 71 21.94 -16.42 4.97
N GLN A 72 22.46 -17.60 4.63
CA GLN A 72 22.53 -18.72 5.58
C GLN A 72 23.38 -18.39 6.82
N ALA A 73 24.44 -17.60 6.65
CA ALA A 73 25.29 -17.18 7.75
C ALA A 73 24.64 -16.06 8.61
N ALA A 74 23.78 -15.23 8.01
CA ALA A 74 23.19 -14.06 8.67
C ALA A 74 21.82 -14.33 9.32
N LEU A 75 21.15 -15.43 8.97
CA LEU A 75 19.83 -15.78 9.49
C LEU A 75 19.92 -16.84 10.61
N PRO A 76 18.92 -16.90 11.50
CA PRO A 76 18.78 -17.97 12.48
C PRO A 76 18.80 -19.36 11.84
N ASN A 77 19.43 -20.33 12.53
CA ASN A 77 19.63 -21.70 12.01
C ASN A 77 18.33 -22.48 11.78
N ASP A 78 17.25 -22.09 12.45
CA ASP A 78 15.91 -22.65 12.34
C ASP A 78 15.12 -22.12 11.13
N ILE A 79 15.63 -21.09 10.44
CA ILE A 79 15.04 -20.55 9.21
C ILE A 79 15.89 -21.01 8.00
N PRO A 80 15.53 -22.14 7.35
CA PRO A 80 16.30 -22.64 6.22
C PRO A 80 16.22 -21.72 5.00
N VAL A 81 17.38 -21.47 4.38
CA VAL A 81 17.48 -20.78 3.08
C VAL A 81 17.46 -21.80 1.94
N LEU A 82 16.33 -21.86 1.25
CA LEU A 82 16.05 -22.78 0.15
C LEU A 82 16.36 -22.12 -1.20
N GLN A 83 16.92 -22.89 -2.13
CA GLN A 83 17.21 -22.43 -3.50
C GLN A 83 16.76 -23.51 -4.50
N PRO A 84 15.56 -23.37 -5.11
CA PRO A 84 15.05 -24.33 -6.07
C PRO A 84 15.89 -24.35 -7.35
N LYS A 85 16.06 -25.55 -7.94
CA LYS A 85 16.84 -25.78 -9.19
C LYS A 85 16.40 -24.90 -10.36
N ASN A 86 15.10 -24.62 -10.46
CA ASN A 86 14.51 -23.79 -11.52
C ASN A 86 14.05 -22.42 -10.99
N GLY A 87 14.82 -21.84 -10.06
CA GLY A 87 14.44 -20.58 -9.40
C GLY A 87 14.28 -19.40 -10.37
N TRP A 88 14.99 -19.40 -11.49
CA TRP A 88 14.90 -18.34 -12.51
C TRP A 88 13.53 -18.27 -13.23
N ILE A 89 12.78 -19.38 -13.31
CA ILE A 89 11.40 -19.42 -13.83
C ILE A 89 10.33 -19.58 -12.74
N ALA A 90 10.71 -19.65 -11.47
CA ALA A 90 9.77 -19.90 -10.38
C ALA A 90 8.66 -18.84 -10.30
N VAL A 91 9.01 -17.57 -10.54
CA VAL A 91 8.06 -16.45 -10.53
C VAL A 91 7.00 -16.62 -11.64
N VAL A 92 7.42 -16.88 -12.87
CA VAL A 92 6.50 -17.05 -14.01
C VAL A 92 5.62 -18.30 -13.84
N LYS A 93 6.19 -19.39 -13.30
CA LYS A 93 5.40 -20.58 -12.94
C LYS A 93 4.33 -20.26 -11.91
N GLY A 94 4.66 -19.52 -10.86
CA GLY A 94 3.71 -19.08 -9.85
C GLY A 94 2.60 -18.21 -10.44
N ALA A 95 2.95 -17.26 -11.32
CA ALA A 95 1.98 -16.41 -12.01
C ALA A 95 1.03 -17.23 -12.91
N ALA A 96 1.54 -18.23 -13.64
CA ALA A 96 0.72 -19.12 -14.46
C ALA A 96 -0.25 -19.97 -13.62
N ILE A 97 0.22 -20.52 -12.48
CA ILE A 97 -0.63 -21.26 -11.53
C ILE A 97 -1.72 -20.34 -10.94
N HIS A 98 -1.36 -19.12 -10.55
CA HIS A 98 -2.29 -18.14 -10.02
C HIS A 98 -3.37 -17.76 -11.06
N GLY A 99 -2.96 -17.48 -12.30
CA GLY A 99 -3.89 -17.21 -13.40
C GLY A 99 -4.82 -18.39 -13.68
N LEU A 100 -4.29 -19.62 -13.70
CA LEU A 100 -5.11 -20.83 -13.86
C LEU A 100 -6.15 -20.95 -12.73
N GLY A 101 -5.78 -20.67 -11.48
CA GLY A 101 -6.70 -20.71 -10.35
C GLY A 101 -7.80 -19.66 -10.38
N TYR A 102 -7.55 -18.52 -11.03
CA TYR A 102 -8.55 -17.49 -11.26
C TYR A 102 -9.63 -17.94 -12.27
N TYR A 103 -9.22 -18.52 -13.41
CA TYR A 103 -10.16 -18.92 -14.47
C TYR A 103 -10.76 -20.31 -14.32
N HIS A 104 -10.00 -21.24 -13.73
CA HIS A 104 -10.43 -22.62 -13.49
C HIS A 104 -10.12 -23.02 -12.04
N PRO A 105 -10.97 -22.58 -11.08
CA PRO A 105 -10.71 -22.76 -9.65
C PRO A 105 -10.53 -24.23 -9.25
N ASN A 106 -11.21 -25.15 -9.93
CA ASN A 106 -11.15 -26.60 -9.65
C ASN A 106 -9.84 -27.26 -10.11
N LEU A 107 -9.07 -26.60 -10.97
CA LEU A 107 -7.79 -27.11 -11.49
C LEU A 107 -6.58 -26.59 -10.70
N ALA A 108 -6.75 -25.51 -9.93
CA ALA A 108 -5.67 -24.97 -9.12
C ALA A 108 -5.65 -25.59 -7.73
N THR A 109 -4.53 -26.25 -7.42
CA THR A 109 -4.23 -26.82 -6.11
C THR A 109 -3.71 -25.79 -5.11
N ILE A 110 -3.34 -24.60 -5.57
CA ILE A 110 -2.74 -23.53 -4.76
C ILE A 110 -3.49 -22.23 -5.02
N ARG A 111 -3.84 -21.52 -3.94
CA ARG A 111 -4.49 -20.20 -3.99
C ARG A 111 -3.86 -19.27 -2.98
N VAL A 112 -3.88 -17.98 -3.27
CA VAL A 112 -3.53 -16.96 -2.29
C VAL A 112 -4.75 -16.78 -1.38
N THR A 113 -4.55 -16.90 -0.08
CA THR A 113 -5.64 -16.72 0.90
C THR A 113 -5.65 -15.31 1.46
N SER A 114 -4.46 -14.74 1.66
CA SER A 114 -4.29 -13.38 2.17
C SER A 114 -2.95 -12.80 1.74
N ARG A 115 -2.80 -11.48 1.92
CA ARG A 115 -1.58 -10.73 1.62
C ARG A 115 -1.25 -9.81 2.80
N ILE A 116 0.03 -9.69 3.11
CA ILE A 116 0.50 -8.72 4.11
C ILE A 116 0.66 -7.36 3.45
N ALA A 117 0.04 -6.33 4.02
CA ALA A 117 0.11 -4.97 3.49
C ALA A 117 1.49 -4.35 3.69
N ARG A 118 2.04 -3.75 2.62
CA ARG A 118 3.38 -3.12 2.63
C ARG A 118 3.42 -1.71 3.24
N ARG A 119 2.29 -1.01 3.18
CA ARG A 119 2.09 0.37 3.63
C ARG A 119 0.70 0.46 4.27
N SER A 120 0.45 1.52 5.02
CA SER A 120 -0.89 1.85 5.48
C SER A 120 -1.61 2.68 4.42
N TYR A 121 -2.90 2.43 4.20
CA TYR A 121 -3.76 3.14 3.25
C TYR A 121 -5.05 3.57 3.92
N GLY A 122 -5.42 4.84 3.75
CA GLY A 122 -6.47 5.49 4.52
C GLY A 122 -7.08 6.69 3.80
N THR A 123 -8.01 7.35 4.46
CA THR A 123 -8.62 8.61 4.00
C THR A 123 -8.89 9.52 5.19
N CYS A 124 -8.96 10.83 4.96
CA CYS A 124 -9.31 11.78 6.00
C CYS A 124 -10.82 11.86 6.18
N LEU A 125 -11.28 11.72 7.42
CA LEU A 125 -12.64 12.04 7.82
C LEU A 125 -12.64 13.17 8.83
N PHE A 126 -13.72 13.95 8.82
CA PHE A 126 -13.95 14.98 9.81
C PHE A 126 -14.69 14.39 11.01
N THR A 127 -14.06 14.42 12.18
CA THR A 127 -14.54 13.75 13.40
C THR A 127 -14.55 14.71 14.59
N PRO A 128 -15.38 14.50 15.63
CA PRO A 128 -15.31 15.28 16.85
C PRO A 128 -13.92 15.29 17.46
N TYR A 129 -13.49 16.47 17.92
CA TYR A 129 -12.19 16.63 18.56
C TYR A 129 -12.12 15.83 19.87
N ASP A 130 -11.00 15.15 20.10
CA ASP A 130 -10.74 14.33 21.28
C ASP A 130 -9.36 14.72 21.79
N MET A 131 -9.33 15.35 22.98
CA MET A 131 -8.11 15.88 23.58
C MET A 131 -7.05 14.82 23.89
N MET A 132 -7.43 13.54 23.99
CA MET A 132 -6.50 12.45 24.28
C MET A 132 -5.85 11.87 23.03
N ARG A 133 -6.41 12.15 21.84
CA ARG A 133 -5.99 11.53 20.57
C ARG A 133 -5.49 12.54 19.56
N HIS A 134 -6.03 13.76 19.58
CA HIS A 134 -5.88 14.75 18.51
C HIS A 134 -5.00 15.92 18.93
N ASP A 135 -4.23 16.46 17.98
CA ASP A 135 -3.48 17.70 18.19
C ASP A 135 -4.48 18.88 18.29
N PRO A 136 -4.50 19.65 19.39
CA PRO A 136 -5.37 20.82 19.52
C PRO A 136 -5.20 21.86 18.39
N LYS A 137 -4.04 21.90 17.72
CA LYS A 137 -3.77 22.83 16.61
C LYS A 137 -4.49 22.46 15.32
N GLU A 138 -4.85 21.19 15.16
CA GLU A 138 -5.60 20.68 14.00
C GLU A 138 -7.12 20.84 14.21
N ALA A 139 -7.55 21.16 15.43
CA ALA A 139 -8.97 21.28 15.76
C ALA A 139 -9.55 22.61 15.27
N VAL A 140 -10.70 22.55 14.60
CA VAL A 140 -11.43 23.71 14.07
C VAL A 140 -12.89 23.66 14.51
N TRP A 141 -13.49 24.82 14.79
CA TRP A 141 -14.91 24.88 15.15
C TRP A 141 -15.78 24.62 13.93
N SER A 142 -16.67 23.62 14.02
CA SER A 142 -17.68 23.37 13.00
C SER A 142 -18.97 24.09 13.35
N ALA A 143 -19.31 25.14 12.60
CA ALA A 143 -20.60 25.79 12.74
C ALA A 143 -21.77 24.90 12.35
N LYS A 144 -21.54 23.77 11.66
CA LYS A 144 -22.57 22.77 11.35
C LYS A 144 -22.80 21.83 12.53
N GLU A 145 -21.74 21.25 13.09
CA GLU A 145 -21.86 20.30 14.20
C GLU A 145 -22.09 21.00 15.55
N GLY A 146 -21.71 22.27 15.68
CA GLY A 146 -21.78 23.01 16.95
C GLY A 146 -20.73 22.54 17.96
N GLU A 147 -19.64 21.96 17.50
CA GLU A 147 -18.51 21.50 18.31
C GLU A 147 -17.17 21.65 17.58
N MET A 148 -16.08 21.42 18.32
CA MET A 148 -14.73 21.35 17.73
C MET A 148 -14.58 20.02 17.00
N MET A 149 -14.12 20.10 15.76
CA MET A 149 -13.92 18.97 14.87
C MET A 149 -12.47 18.94 14.40
N VAL A 150 -12.00 17.81 13.90
CA VAL A 150 -10.64 17.64 13.40
C VAL A 150 -10.62 16.69 12.21
N SER A 151 -9.63 16.87 11.33
CA SER A 151 -9.35 15.93 10.25
C SER A 151 -8.49 14.78 10.79
N GLU A 152 -9.08 13.58 10.88
CA GLU A 152 -8.41 12.34 11.29
C GLU A 152 -8.23 11.43 10.08
N ILE A 153 -7.06 10.85 9.92
CA ILE A 153 -6.85 9.78 8.94
C ILE A 153 -7.41 8.47 9.50
N CYS A 154 -8.47 8.00 8.86
CA CYS A 154 -8.99 6.66 9.09
C CYS A 154 -8.29 5.68 8.13
N TRP A 155 -7.68 4.63 8.68
CA TRP A 155 -6.89 3.64 7.92
C TRP A 155 -7.71 2.39 7.60
N PHE A 156 -7.97 2.11 6.31
CA PHE A 156 -8.60 0.85 5.85
C PHE A 156 -7.65 -0.34 6.04
N ILE A 157 -6.40 -0.09 5.64
CA ILE A 157 -5.34 -1.08 5.50
C ILE A 157 -4.16 -0.56 6.30
N LYS A 158 -3.60 -1.35 7.20
CA LYS A 158 -2.44 -1.01 8.02
C LYS A 158 -1.26 -1.87 7.62
N LYS A 159 -0.08 -1.25 7.56
CA LYS A 159 1.18 -1.92 7.27
C LYS A 159 1.38 -3.14 8.19
N GLY A 160 1.88 -4.24 7.63
CA GLY A 160 2.14 -5.48 8.37
C GLY A 160 0.91 -6.34 8.67
N GLN A 161 -0.31 -5.85 8.44
CA GLN A 161 -1.51 -6.66 8.65
C GLN A 161 -1.84 -7.56 7.46
N SER A 162 -2.46 -8.70 7.76
CA SER A 162 -2.90 -9.69 6.78
C SER A 162 -4.32 -9.40 6.30
N TYR A 163 -4.49 -9.24 4.98
CA TYR A 163 -5.77 -8.96 4.34
C TYR A 163 -6.20 -10.15 3.47
N PRO A 164 -7.35 -10.77 3.75
CA PRO A 164 -7.85 -11.90 2.95
C PRO A 164 -8.18 -11.50 1.51
N GLU A 165 -7.89 -12.40 0.57
CA GLU A 165 -8.21 -12.18 -0.85
C GLU A 165 -9.73 -12.28 -1.08
N GLY A 166 -10.26 -11.38 -1.90
CA GLY A 166 -11.70 -11.31 -2.21
C GLY A 166 -12.55 -10.57 -1.17
N LEU A 167 -11.98 -10.15 -0.05
CA LEU A 167 -12.64 -9.27 0.92
C LEU A 167 -12.22 -7.81 0.74
N PHE A 168 -12.94 -6.91 1.39
CA PHE A 168 -12.62 -5.49 1.47
C PHE A 168 -12.64 -5.02 2.92
N ALA A 169 -11.79 -4.03 3.23
CA ALA A 169 -11.94 -3.20 4.41
C ALA A 169 -12.81 -1.99 4.04
N ALA A 170 -13.62 -1.50 4.97
CA ALA A 170 -14.50 -0.36 4.74
C ALA A 170 -14.29 0.73 5.79
N ILE A 171 -14.41 1.98 5.36
CA ILE A 171 -14.60 3.13 6.24
C ILE A 171 -15.95 3.73 5.88
N ASP A 172 -16.84 3.73 6.86
CA ASP A 172 -18.15 4.37 6.75
C ASP A 172 -18.01 5.88 6.92
N TYR A 173 -18.81 6.62 6.17
CA TYR A 173 -18.85 8.08 6.22
C TYR A 173 -20.28 8.59 6.04
N ALA A 174 -20.51 9.84 6.38
CA ALA A 174 -21.78 10.53 6.16
C ALA A 174 -21.57 11.80 5.36
N ILE A 175 -22.52 12.12 4.49
CA ILE A 175 -22.58 13.37 3.72
C ILE A 175 -23.95 13.99 3.89
N ASP A 176 -23.93 15.29 4.17
CA ASP A 176 -25.12 16.11 4.26
C ASP A 176 -25.30 16.94 3.00
N ILE A 177 -26.35 16.63 2.25
CA ILE A 177 -26.69 17.31 1.00
C ILE A 177 -27.71 18.42 1.31
N PRO A 178 -27.39 19.70 1.07
CA PRO A 178 -28.25 20.81 1.46
C PRO A 178 -29.52 20.93 0.60
N LEU A 179 -30.68 21.20 1.23
CA LEU A 179 -31.95 21.57 0.58
C LEU A 179 -32.12 23.09 0.54
N GLY A 180 -31.17 23.79 -0.09
CA GLY A 180 -31.14 25.25 -0.22
C GLY A 180 -29.76 25.83 0.06
N SER A 181 -29.70 26.96 0.76
CA SER A 181 -28.47 27.73 1.02
C SER A 181 -27.57 27.16 2.14
N GLY A 182 -27.52 25.84 2.31
CA GLY A 182 -26.57 25.20 3.22
C GLY A 182 -25.17 25.09 2.57
N PRO A 183 -24.12 24.77 3.35
CA PRO A 183 -22.79 24.52 2.82
C PRO A 183 -22.81 23.34 1.84
N GLU A 184 -22.05 23.45 0.75
CA GLU A 184 -21.87 22.36 -0.19
C GLU A 184 -20.99 21.26 0.42
N PRO A 185 -21.35 19.97 0.22
CA PRO A 185 -20.53 18.87 0.71
C PRO A 185 -19.26 18.70 -0.11
N GLN A 186 -18.21 18.18 0.53
CA GLN A 186 -17.02 17.74 -0.17
C GLN A 186 -17.33 16.49 -1.00
N THR A 187 -17.07 16.56 -2.30
CA THR A 187 -17.32 15.46 -3.25
C THR A 187 -16.06 14.73 -3.69
N GLU A 188 -14.87 15.30 -3.45
CA GLU A 188 -13.59 14.63 -3.71
C GLU A 188 -13.01 14.07 -2.42
N ILE A 189 -12.67 12.78 -2.43
CA ILE A 189 -12.08 12.09 -1.29
C ILE A 189 -10.68 11.62 -1.66
N GLU A 190 -9.69 12.06 -0.89
CA GLU A 190 -8.30 11.66 -1.08
C GLU A 190 -8.02 10.32 -0.42
N ILE A 191 -7.29 9.47 -1.12
CA ILE A 191 -6.73 8.23 -0.59
C ILE A 191 -5.26 8.48 -0.29
N LEU A 192 -4.90 8.26 0.97
CA LEU A 192 -3.60 8.51 1.54
C LEU A 192 -2.83 7.22 1.77
N CYS A 193 -1.51 7.30 1.71
CA CYS A 193 -0.59 6.25 2.09
C CYS A 193 0.43 6.74 3.11
N ASN A 194 0.94 5.84 3.94
CA ASN A 194 2.01 6.12 4.90
C ASN A 194 2.83 4.85 5.20
N ASP A 195 4.14 5.01 5.41
CA ASP A 195 5.10 3.90 5.59
C ASP A 195 5.56 3.66 7.03
N ASP A 196 5.01 4.41 7.99
CA ASP A 196 5.41 4.35 9.39
C ASP A 196 4.98 3.00 9.99
N PRO A 197 5.76 2.44 10.95
CA PRO A 197 5.37 1.21 11.63
C PRO A 197 4.01 1.33 12.31
N GLU A 198 3.76 2.46 12.99
CA GLU A 198 2.44 2.86 13.46
C GLU A 198 1.98 4.06 12.62
N PRO A 199 0.89 3.93 11.85
CA PRO A 199 0.44 5.02 10.98
C PRO A 199 -0.13 6.18 11.81
N PRO A 200 0.12 7.44 11.41
CA PRO A 200 -0.26 8.60 12.20
C PRO A 200 -1.77 8.87 12.16
N VAL A 201 -2.27 9.58 13.18
CA VAL A 201 -3.67 10.05 13.27
C VAL A 201 -3.90 11.26 12.36
N HIS A 202 -2.90 12.12 12.21
CA HIS A 202 -2.94 13.30 11.34
C HIS A 202 -1.88 13.21 10.23
N CYS A 203 -2.09 13.94 9.13
CA CYS A 203 -1.13 14.02 8.04
C CYS A 203 0.23 14.52 8.54
N ASN A 204 1.30 13.83 8.14
CA ASN A 204 2.68 14.25 8.39
C ASN A 204 3.48 14.29 7.08
N SER A 205 4.76 14.64 7.15
CA SER A 205 5.64 14.73 5.97
C SER A 205 5.84 13.41 5.21
N ARG A 206 5.43 12.27 5.79
CA ARG A 206 5.50 10.93 5.17
C ARG A 206 4.13 10.44 4.69
N THR A 207 3.09 11.26 4.80
CA THR A 207 1.75 10.97 4.30
C THR A 207 1.63 11.48 2.87
N GLY A 208 1.32 10.59 1.93
CA GLY A 208 1.20 10.93 0.51
C GLY A 208 -0.17 10.58 -0.05
N CYS A 209 -0.74 11.47 -0.86
CA CYS A 209 -1.96 11.19 -1.63
C CYS A 209 -1.62 10.32 -2.85
N ILE A 210 -2.34 9.21 -3.03
CA ILE A 210 -2.10 8.25 -4.13
C ILE A 210 -3.28 8.13 -5.09
N ALA A 211 -4.46 8.62 -4.68
CA ALA A 211 -5.68 8.61 -5.49
C ALA A 211 -6.69 9.63 -4.98
N ARG A 212 -7.59 10.04 -5.87
CA ARG A 212 -8.78 10.84 -5.54
C ARG A 212 -10.01 10.13 -6.10
N LEU A 213 -11.02 9.95 -5.26
CA LEU A 213 -12.33 9.40 -5.63
C LEU A 213 -13.33 10.56 -5.72
N SER A 214 -14.25 10.50 -6.68
CA SER A 214 -15.24 11.58 -6.90
C SER A 214 -16.69 11.14 -6.71
N LEU A 215 -17.47 11.91 -5.95
CA LEU A 215 -18.89 11.71 -5.73
C LEU A 215 -19.70 12.52 -6.72
N ASP A 216 -20.42 11.79 -7.57
CA ASP A 216 -21.44 12.36 -8.45
C ASP A 216 -22.81 12.34 -7.74
N LEU A 217 -23.15 13.45 -7.06
CA LEU A 217 -24.38 13.56 -6.27
C LEU A 217 -25.66 13.45 -7.11
N ASP A 218 -25.57 13.73 -8.42
CA ASP A 218 -26.71 13.64 -9.35
C ASP A 218 -27.11 12.17 -9.63
N ARG A 219 -26.22 11.21 -9.35
CA ARG A 219 -26.52 9.77 -9.46
C ARG A 219 -27.36 9.22 -8.33
N ILE A 220 -27.60 10.00 -7.27
CA ILE A 220 -28.33 9.52 -6.10
C ILE A 220 -29.83 9.46 -6.44
N PRO A 221 -30.48 8.30 -6.32
CA PRO A 221 -31.90 8.18 -6.63
C PRO A 221 -32.75 9.06 -5.72
N SER A 222 -33.77 9.74 -6.26
CA SER A 222 -34.67 10.56 -5.47
C SER A 222 -35.39 9.78 -4.37
N SER A 223 -35.64 8.47 -4.58
CA SER A 223 -36.18 7.58 -3.56
C SER A 223 -35.25 7.43 -2.35
N THR A 224 -33.94 7.38 -2.58
CA THR A 224 -32.92 7.30 -1.53
C THR A 224 -32.89 8.60 -0.71
N LEU A 225 -32.94 9.75 -1.38
CA LEU A 225 -33.02 11.05 -0.71
C LEU A 225 -34.30 11.15 0.15
N GLN A 226 -35.45 10.75 -0.39
CA GLN A 226 -36.71 10.75 0.35
C GLN A 226 -36.67 9.81 1.56
N ALA A 227 -36.09 8.62 1.41
CA ALA A 227 -35.97 7.64 2.49
C ALA A 227 -35.04 8.10 3.62
N ALA A 228 -33.98 8.85 3.29
CA ALA A 228 -33.08 9.43 4.29
C ALA A 228 -33.78 10.47 5.18
N GLY A 229 -34.85 11.08 4.68
CA GLY A 229 -35.57 12.14 5.38
C GLY A 229 -34.77 13.45 5.45
N VAL A 230 -35.39 14.48 6.02
CA VAL A 230 -34.78 15.81 6.13
C VAL A 230 -34.40 16.10 7.57
N THR A 231 -33.12 16.30 7.80
CA THR A 231 -32.59 16.72 9.10
C THR A 231 -32.40 18.23 9.11
N ARG A 232 -32.67 18.87 10.25
CA ARG A 232 -32.39 20.30 10.46
C ARG A 232 -31.15 20.44 11.33
N ILE A 233 -30.13 21.08 10.79
CA ILE A 233 -28.86 21.35 11.47
C ILE A 233 -28.62 22.86 11.37
N ASN A 234 -28.58 23.54 12.51
CA ASN A 234 -28.33 24.99 12.63
C ASN A 234 -29.14 25.86 11.66
N GLY A 235 -30.44 25.58 11.55
CA GLY A 235 -31.38 26.35 10.72
C GLY A 235 -31.40 25.96 9.25
N HIS A 236 -30.47 25.13 8.79
CA HIS A 236 -30.42 24.59 7.43
C HIS A 236 -31.02 23.19 7.38
N ARG A 237 -31.49 22.77 6.20
CA ARG A 237 -32.09 21.45 5.96
C ARG A 237 -31.17 20.62 5.09
N TYR A 238 -30.97 19.36 5.46
CA TYR A 238 -30.10 18.43 4.73
C TYR A 238 -30.77 17.07 4.54
N PHE A 239 -30.41 16.38 3.44
CA PHE A 239 -30.49 14.93 3.36
C PHE A 239 -29.19 14.38 3.93
N CYS A 240 -29.27 13.60 5.01
CA CYS A 240 -28.11 12.95 5.61
C CYS A 240 -27.99 11.55 5.03
N LEU A 241 -26.98 11.32 4.19
CA LEU A 241 -26.73 10.04 3.57
C LEU A 241 -25.49 9.41 4.15
N THR A 242 -25.56 8.11 4.43
CA THR A 242 -24.39 7.31 4.77
C THR A 242 -23.84 6.61 3.55
N GLY A 243 -22.53 6.43 3.57
CA GLY A 243 -21.75 5.80 2.53
C GLY A 243 -20.62 4.98 3.13
N ALA A 244 -19.90 4.29 2.25
CA ALA A 244 -18.71 3.54 2.61
C ALA A 244 -17.67 3.65 1.49
N ILE A 245 -16.42 3.80 1.87
CA ILE A 245 -15.28 3.62 0.97
C ILE A 245 -14.74 2.22 1.25
N GLU A 246 -14.72 1.38 0.23
CA GLU A 246 -14.25 0.00 0.31
C GLU A 246 -12.86 -0.09 -0.32
N ALA A 247 -11.91 -0.73 0.37
CA ALA A 247 -10.56 -0.99 -0.13
C ALA A 247 -10.32 -2.51 -0.22
N SER A 248 -10.11 -3.01 -1.44
CA SER A 248 -9.77 -4.41 -1.73
C SER A 248 -8.28 -4.54 -2.04
N TYR A 249 -7.54 -5.25 -1.18
CA TYR A 249 -6.10 -5.45 -1.34
C TYR A 249 -5.81 -6.65 -2.27
N GLY A 250 -5.56 -6.38 -3.55
CA GLY A 250 -5.41 -7.37 -4.62
C GLY A 250 -3.97 -7.78 -4.92
N SER A 251 -3.65 -8.22 -6.13
CA SER A 251 -2.26 -8.54 -6.52
C SER A 251 -1.55 -7.31 -7.08
N ALA A 252 -0.59 -6.76 -6.32
CA ALA A 252 0.18 -5.55 -6.67
C ALA A 252 -0.66 -4.25 -6.78
N MET A 253 -1.96 -4.34 -6.56
CA MET A 253 -2.92 -3.25 -6.71
C MET A 253 -3.94 -3.24 -5.58
N ILE A 254 -4.50 -2.07 -5.30
CA ILE A 254 -5.61 -1.85 -4.40
C ILE A 254 -6.75 -1.25 -5.21
N THR A 255 -7.93 -1.86 -5.10
CA THR A 255 -9.14 -1.30 -5.71
C THR A 255 -9.96 -0.60 -4.63
N TYR A 256 -10.23 0.68 -4.85
CA TYR A 256 -11.10 1.48 -4.01
C TYR A 256 -12.46 1.63 -4.67
N LYS A 257 -13.54 1.51 -3.90
CA LYS A 257 -14.91 1.77 -4.37
C LYS A 257 -15.59 2.72 -3.40
N MET A 258 -16.17 3.78 -3.92
CA MET A 258 -16.89 4.76 -3.12
C MET A 258 -18.39 4.59 -3.33
N LYS A 259 -19.10 4.38 -2.23
CA LYS A 259 -20.55 4.18 -2.21
C LYS A 259 -21.24 5.23 -1.35
N LEU A 260 -22.36 5.75 -1.81
CA LEU A 260 -23.23 6.65 -1.06
C LEU A 260 -24.68 6.31 -1.37
N GLY A 261 -25.53 6.21 -0.34
CA GLY A 261 -26.96 5.95 -0.55
C GLY A 261 -27.26 4.65 -1.31
N GLY A 262 -26.38 3.64 -1.18
CA GLY A 262 -26.50 2.34 -1.85
C GLY A 262 -26.00 2.31 -3.30
N VAL A 263 -25.51 3.41 -3.86
CA VAL A 263 -24.99 3.50 -5.23
C VAL A 263 -23.46 3.61 -5.20
N THR A 264 -22.77 2.93 -6.13
CA THR A 264 -21.35 3.13 -6.37
C THR A 264 -21.13 4.33 -7.29
N HIS A 265 -20.43 5.34 -6.81
CA HIS A 265 -20.17 6.58 -7.56
C HIS A 265 -18.88 6.48 -8.36
N ASP A 266 -17.84 5.93 -7.74
CA ASP A 266 -16.51 5.83 -8.33
C ASP A 266 -15.80 4.55 -7.91
N ALA A 267 -14.90 4.07 -8.76
CA ALA A 267 -14.05 2.93 -8.50
C ALA A 267 -12.71 3.09 -9.21
N LEU A 268 -11.63 3.06 -8.43
CA LEU A 268 -10.26 3.25 -8.92
C LEU A 268 -9.39 2.07 -8.52
N THR A 269 -8.45 1.69 -9.38
CA THR A 269 -7.42 0.69 -9.04
C THR A 269 -6.04 1.30 -9.14
N VAL A 270 -5.28 1.21 -8.05
CA VAL A 270 -3.99 1.88 -7.84
C VAL A 270 -2.92 0.84 -7.55
N ARG A 271 -1.68 1.04 -8.04
CA ARG A 271 -0.55 0.15 -7.70
C ARG A 271 -0.04 0.47 -6.30
N TYR A 272 0.48 -0.53 -5.59
CA TYR A 272 1.07 -0.32 -4.26
C TYR A 272 2.21 0.71 -4.24
N GLU A 273 2.97 0.73 -5.34
CA GLU A 273 4.17 1.55 -5.53
C GLU A 273 3.84 2.91 -6.14
N GLN A 274 2.55 3.25 -6.26
CA GLN A 274 2.19 4.58 -6.72
C GLN A 274 2.63 5.61 -5.68
N GLU A 275 3.44 6.56 -6.14
CA GLU A 275 3.90 7.70 -5.36
C GLU A 275 3.25 8.97 -5.88
N GLY A 276 2.45 9.61 -5.04
CA GLY A 276 1.86 10.91 -5.35
C GLY A 276 0.81 10.89 -6.47
N ILE A 277 0.14 12.03 -6.62
CA ILE A 277 -0.54 12.49 -7.82
C ILE A 277 0.06 13.86 -8.19
#